data_AF-A0A9N9G349-F1
#
_entry.id   AF-A0A9N9G349-F1
#
_cell.length_a   1.000
_cell.length_b   1.000
_cell.length_c   1.000
_cell.angle_alpha   90.00
_cell.angle_beta   90.00
_cell.angle_gamma   90.00
#
_symmetry.space_group_name_H-M   'P 1'
#
loop_
_entity.id
_entity.type
_entity.pdbx_description
1 polymer ?
#
loop_
_entity_poly.entity_id
_entity_poly.type
_entity_poly.pdbx_seq_one_letter_code
_entity_poly.pdbx_strand_id
1 'polypeptide(L)'
;MFSRPCLSTRLFNPTFISLFTRSKSTKSTKIIPLLSTPRLTYNPPPRLAIPENNDTRPSAGRTVPVTYNIVNAAYRRLSIILSQNNLRREIRRTMAYEKPTVKRKRINKMLNRKKFAAVVGKKIALVLQMKHRGI
;
A
#
# COMPACT_ATOMS: atom_id res chain seq x y z
N MET A 1 8.35 43.69 35.01
CA MET A 1 9.60 42.91 35.14
C MET A 1 9.41 41.88 36.24
N PHE A 2 9.14 40.62 35.90
CA PHE A 2 9.09 39.54 36.89
C PHE A 2 10.14 38.50 36.51
N SER A 3 11.25 38.55 37.25
CA SER A 3 12.34 37.58 37.22
C SER A 3 11.85 36.29 37.89
N ARG A 4 11.91 35.16 37.20
CA ARG A 4 11.71 33.84 37.82
C ARG A 4 13.07 33.19 38.06
N PRO A 5 13.39 32.81 39.31
CA PRO A 5 14.67 32.21 39.64
C PRO A 5 14.76 30.76 39.18
N CYS A 6 15.94 30.42 38.68
CA CYS A 6 16.45 29.10 38.40
C CYS A 6 16.77 28.37 39.72
N LEU A 7 16.14 27.22 39.95
CA LEU A 7 16.51 26.23 40.95
C LEU A 7 16.52 24.88 40.22
N SER A 8 17.69 24.29 39.99
CA SER A 8 18.44 23.45 40.92
C SER A 8 18.03 21.97 40.81
N THR A 9 18.95 21.20 40.23
CA THR A 9 19.25 19.78 40.47
C THR A 9 18.09 18.80 40.70
N ARG A 10 17.89 17.91 39.72
CA ARG A 10 17.62 16.50 40.02
C ARG A 10 18.62 15.65 39.26
N LEU A 11 19.66 15.23 39.98
CA LEU A 11 20.42 14.03 39.68
C LEU A 11 19.43 12.86 39.76
N PHE A 12 19.09 12.29 38.61
CA PHE A 12 18.36 11.02 38.52
C PHE A 12 19.07 10.15 37.50
N ASN A 13 20.17 9.55 37.95
CA ASN A 13 20.67 8.27 37.45
C ASN A 13 20.38 7.26 38.57
N PRO A 14 19.99 6.00 38.28
CA PRO A 14 20.76 5.17 37.35
C PRO A 14 19.93 4.17 36.50
N THR A 15 20.57 3.68 35.44
CA THR A 15 20.48 2.30 34.92
C THR A 15 19.10 1.66 34.78
N PHE A 16 18.63 1.46 33.54
CA PHE A 16 18.16 0.13 33.09
C PHE A 16 18.05 0.13 31.56
N ILE A 17 19.20 0.03 30.89
CA ILE A 17 19.23 -0.39 29.48
C ILE A 17 18.93 -1.89 29.52
N SER A 18 17.68 -2.27 29.28
CA SER A 18 17.36 -3.66 28.98
C SER A 18 17.95 -3.98 27.61
N LEU A 19 19.13 -4.57 27.62
CA LEU A 19 19.68 -5.30 26.48
C LEU A 19 18.70 -6.44 26.18
N PHE A 20 17.80 -6.20 25.22
CA PHE A 20 16.97 -7.24 24.67
C PHE A 20 17.89 -8.16 23.86
N THR A 21 18.49 -9.14 24.53
CA THR A 21 19.29 -10.19 23.89
C THR A 21 18.34 -11.05 23.08
N ARG A 22 18.22 -10.72 21.79
CA ARG A 22 17.54 -11.54 20.79
C ARG A 22 18.27 -12.88 20.68
N SER A 23 17.77 -13.89 21.38
CA SER A 23 18.16 -15.29 21.21
C SER A 23 18.04 -15.68 19.73
N LYS A 24 19.17 -16.00 19.10
CA LYS A 24 19.21 -16.66 17.79
C LYS A 24 19.03 -18.16 18.03
N SER A 25 17.79 -18.63 18.00
CA SER A 25 17.49 -20.06 17.89
C SER A 25 17.86 -20.54 16.47
N THR A 26 19.01 -21.17 16.31
CA THR A 26 19.39 -21.91 15.10
C THR A 26 18.65 -23.25 15.06
N LYS A 27 17.45 -23.26 14.48
CA LYS A 27 16.79 -24.53 14.14
C LYS A 27 17.43 -25.05 12.86
N SER A 28 18.11 -26.19 12.98
CA SER A 28 18.58 -27.03 11.87
C SER A 28 17.44 -27.24 10.86
N THR A 29 17.54 -26.57 9.72
CA THR A 29 16.66 -26.78 8.56
C THR A 29 16.98 -28.13 7.94
N LYS A 30 16.19 -29.15 8.28
CA LYS A 30 16.04 -30.30 7.39
C LYS A 30 15.49 -29.74 6.07
N ILE A 31 16.21 -29.98 4.97
CA ILE A 31 15.79 -29.59 3.64
C ILE A 31 14.50 -30.37 3.34
N ILE A 32 13.36 -29.66 3.37
CA ILE A 32 12.06 -30.20 2.97
C ILE A 32 12.03 -30.15 1.43
N PRO A 33 11.61 -31.22 0.73
CA PRO A 33 11.44 -31.17 -0.72
C PRO A 33 10.41 -30.09 -1.08
N LEU A 34 10.75 -29.30 -2.10
CA LEU A 34 10.03 -28.12 -2.59
C LEU A 34 8.55 -28.42 -2.87
N LEU A 35 7.69 -28.35 -1.85
CA LEU A 35 6.26 -28.30 -2.03
C LEU A 35 5.92 -26.89 -2.53
N SER A 36 5.33 -26.85 -3.72
CA SER A 36 4.83 -25.66 -4.42
C SER A 36 4.33 -24.61 -3.44
N THR A 37 5.13 -23.56 -3.24
CA THR A 37 4.60 -22.32 -2.68
C THR A 37 3.38 -21.95 -3.53
N PRO A 38 2.26 -21.49 -2.95
CA PRO A 38 1.32 -20.72 -3.77
C PRO A 38 2.18 -19.58 -4.28
N ARG A 39 2.59 -19.62 -5.55
CA ARG A 39 3.10 -18.43 -6.21
C ARG A 39 1.99 -17.44 -5.91
N LEU A 40 2.26 -16.45 -5.06
CA LEU A 40 1.71 -15.15 -5.29
C LEU A 40 2.11 -14.92 -6.73
N THR A 41 1.21 -15.23 -7.67
CA THR A 41 1.28 -14.69 -9.01
C THR A 41 1.08 -13.21 -8.75
N TYR A 42 2.16 -12.58 -8.31
CA TYR A 42 2.37 -11.17 -8.45
C TYR A 42 2.34 -11.04 -9.96
N ASN A 43 1.13 -10.88 -10.51
CA ASN A 43 0.96 -10.28 -11.81
C ASN A 43 1.64 -8.95 -11.61
N PRO A 44 2.88 -8.76 -12.11
CA PRO A 44 3.55 -7.50 -11.91
C PRO A 44 2.56 -6.46 -12.41
N PRO A 45 2.24 -5.43 -11.60
CA PRO A 45 1.34 -4.39 -12.05
C PRO A 45 1.85 -3.99 -13.43
N PRO A 46 0.98 -4.00 -14.47
CA PRO A 46 1.41 -3.72 -15.83
C PRO A 46 2.27 -2.48 -15.75
N ARG A 47 3.53 -2.59 -16.19
CA ARG A 47 4.54 -1.52 -16.06
C ARG A 47 3.81 -0.23 -16.41
N LEU A 48 3.55 0.59 -15.39
CA LEU A 48 2.93 1.90 -15.62
C LEU A 48 3.86 2.54 -16.64
N ALA A 49 3.30 3.12 -17.70
CA ALA A 49 4.11 3.87 -18.65
C ALA A 49 4.83 4.95 -17.82
N ILE A 50 6.10 4.68 -17.49
CA ILE A 50 6.97 5.65 -16.85
C ILE A 50 7.04 6.75 -17.90
N PRO A 51 6.59 7.98 -17.60
CA PRO A 51 6.66 9.05 -18.57
C PRO A 51 8.11 9.16 -18.98
N GLU A 52 8.39 8.92 -20.26
CA GLU A 52 9.68 9.22 -20.84
C GLU A 52 9.89 10.72 -20.63
N ASN A 53 11.00 11.10 -19.98
CA ASN A 53 11.54 12.45 -19.93
C ASN A 53 10.56 13.58 -19.54
N ASN A 54 10.35 13.82 -18.23
CA ASN A 54 9.84 15.10 -17.69
C ASN A 54 8.64 15.74 -18.43
N ASP A 55 7.77 14.93 -19.03
CA ASP A 55 6.64 15.44 -19.80
C ASP A 55 5.56 15.98 -18.85
N THR A 56 5.45 17.31 -18.75
CA THR A 56 4.42 18.02 -17.96
C THR A 56 3.05 18.03 -18.64
N ARG A 57 2.93 17.45 -19.85
CA ARG A 57 1.68 17.46 -20.62
C ARG A 57 0.60 16.64 -19.91
N PRO A 58 -0.68 17.04 -19.96
CA PRO A 58 -1.78 16.28 -19.34
C PRO A 58 -1.99 14.89 -19.97
N SER A 59 -1.40 14.64 -21.14
CA SER A 59 -1.40 13.35 -21.84
C SER A 59 -0.31 12.39 -21.34
N ALA A 60 0.69 12.89 -20.59
CA ALA A 60 1.78 12.08 -20.07
C ALA A 60 1.24 10.93 -19.19
N GLY A 61 1.73 9.71 -19.42
CA GLY A 61 1.26 8.51 -18.73
C GLY A 61 -0.17 8.05 -19.10
N ARG A 62 -0.79 8.65 -20.13
CA ARG A 62 -2.11 8.26 -20.66
C ARG A 62 -2.08 7.85 -22.14
N THR A 63 -0.89 7.85 -22.74
CA THR A 63 -0.64 7.39 -24.10
C THR A 63 -0.14 5.96 -24.09
N VAL A 64 -0.66 5.10 -24.96
CA VAL A 64 -0.22 3.71 -25.12
C VAL A 64 0.08 3.48 -26.60
N PRO A 65 1.33 3.12 -26.97
CA PRO A 65 1.64 2.80 -28.36
C PRO A 65 0.97 1.48 -28.75
N VAL A 66 0.48 1.42 -29.99
CA VAL A 66 -0.06 0.19 -30.57
C VAL A 66 1.10 -0.68 -31.03
N THR A 67 1.23 -1.87 -30.43
CA THR A 67 2.26 -2.85 -30.79
C THR A 67 1.67 -3.92 -31.70
N TYR A 68 2.38 -4.29 -32.76
CA TYR A 68 2.02 -5.40 -33.68
C TYR A 68 0.64 -5.26 -34.34
N ASN A 69 0.16 -4.03 -34.55
CA ASN A 69 -1.16 -3.71 -35.13
C ASN A 69 -2.37 -4.28 -34.35
N ILE A 70 -2.18 -4.77 -33.12
CA ILE A 70 -3.26 -5.29 -32.27
C ILE A 70 -3.85 -4.13 -31.45
N VAL A 71 -4.77 -3.39 -32.07
CA VAL A 71 -5.42 -2.21 -31.47
C VAL A 71 -6.19 -2.57 -30.19
N ASN A 72 -6.87 -3.71 -30.18
CA ASN A 72 -7.65 -4.17 -29.04
C ASN A 72 -6.81 -4.35 -27.75
N ALA A 73 -5.58 -4.84 -27.88
CA ALA A 73 -4.67 -4.99 -26.75
C ALA A 73 -4.24 -3.63 -26.19
N ALA A 74 -3.97 -2.65 -27.07
CA ALA A 74 -3.66 -1.29 -26.67
C ALA A 74 -4.82 -0.63 -25.90
N TYR A 75 -6.07 -0.77 -26.38
CA TYR A 75 -7.23 -0.25 -25.65
C TYR A 75 -7.44 -0.89 -24.28
N ARG A 76 -7.23 -2.21 -24.15
CA ARG A 76 -7.31 -2.90 -22.84
C ARG A 76 -6.24 -2.37 -21.87
N ARG A 77 -5.00 -2.22 -22.34
CA ARG A 77 -3.91 -1.62 -21.55
C ARG A 77 -4.25 -0.20 -21.11
N LEU A 78 -4.73 0.64 -22.04
CA LEU A 78 -5.15 2.00 -21.74
C LEU A 78 -6.27 2.03 -20.69
N SER A 79 -7.29 1.17 -20.81
CA SER A 79 -8.39 1.07 -19.84
C SER A 79 -7.89 0.74 -18.43
N ILE A 80 -6.91 -0.16 -18.30
CA ILE A 80 -6.27 -0.51 -17.02
C ILE A 80 -5.53 0.70 -16.45
N ILE A 81 -4.72 1.40 -17.25
CA ILE A 81 -3.97 2.60 -16.84
C ILE A 81 -4.93 3.68 -16.31
N LEU A 82 -6.02 3.96 -17.05
CA LEU A 82 -7.03 4.94 -16.64
C LEU A 82 -7.73 4.55 -15.31
N SER A 83 -7.91 3.26 -15.07
CA SER A 83 -8.50 2.73 -13.83
C SER A 83 -7.54 2.83 -12.65
N GLN A 84 -6.27 2.45 -12.84
CA GLN A 84 -5.22 2.55 -11.81
C GLN A 84 -5.00 3.99 -11.35
N ASN A 85 -4.98 4.94 -12.30
CA ASN A 85 -4.87 6.37 -12.01
C ASN A 85 -6.19 7.00 -11.49
N ASN A 86 -7.26 6.21 -11.33
CA ASN A 86 -8.58 6.65 -10.85
C ASN A 86 -9.24 7.80 -11.67
N LEU A 87 -8.81 8.04 -12.91
CA LEU A 87 -9.21 9.21 -13.70
C LEU A 87 -10.72 9.25 -13.98
N ARG A 88 -11.27 8.12 -14.41
CA ARG A 88 -12.72 7.99 -14.69
C ARG A 88 -13.57 8.29 -13.46
N ARG A 89 -13.09 7.90 -12.28
CA ARG A 89 -13.78 8.14 -11.03
C ARG A 89 -13.69 9.61 -10.62
N GLU A 90 -12.56 10.24 -10.87
CA GLU A 90 -12.37 11.66 -10.57
C GLU A 90 -13.23 12.55 -11.47
N ILE A 91 -13.23 12.31 -12.79
CA ILE A 91 -14.10 13.05 -13.73
C ILE A 91 -15.55 13.00 -13.25
N ARG A 92 -16.08 11.81 -12.90
CA ARG A 92 -17.45 11.68 -12.38
C ARG A 92 -17.70 12.45 -11.07
N ARG A 93 -16.71 12.59 -10.20
CA ARG A 93 -16.84 13.35 -8.96
C ARG A 93 -16.79 14.85 -9.22
N THR A 94 -15.97 15.29 -10.16
CA THR A 94 -15.73 16.71 -10.46
C THR A 94 -16.82 17.30 -11.36
N MET A 95 -17.63 16.47 -12.04
CA MET A 95 -18.78 16.92 -12.84
C MET A 95 -19.72 17.87 -12.08
N ALA A 96 -19.83 17.75 -10.75
CA ALA A 96 -20.59 18.65 -9.90
C ALA A 96 -19.79 19.06 -8.66
N TYR A 97 -20.08 20.23 -8.11
CA TYR A 97 -19.44 20.70 -6.88
C TYR A 97 -19.83 19.83 -5.66
N GLU A 98 -18.82 19.25 -5.01
CA GLU A 98 -18.97 18.54 -3.72
C GLU A 98 -18.59 19.49 -2.57
N LYS A 99 -19.55 19.81 -1.69
CA LYS A 99 -19.29 20.58 -0.45
C LYS A 99 -18.14 19.93 0.36
N PRO A 100 -17.24 20.70 0.98
CA PRO A 100 -16.03 20.16 1.62
C PRO A 100 -16.32 19.20 2.79
N THR A 101 -17.38 19.44 3.56
CA THR A 101 -17.81 18.57 4.65
C THR A 101 -18.29 17.20 4.14
N VAL A 102 -19.02 17.19 3.02
CA VAL A 102 -19.48 15.97 2.34
C VAL A 102 -18.28 15.17 1.82
N LYS A 103 -17.31 15.86 1.18
CA LYS A 103 -16.04 15.27 0.72
C LYS A 103 -15.28 14.59 1.86
N ARG A 104 -15.15 15.23 3.02
CA ARG A 104 -14.49 14.65 4.21
C ARG A 104 -15.20 13.39 4.70
N LYS A 105 -16.53 13.43 4.86
CA LYS A 105 -17.34 12.26 5.26
C LYS A 105 -17.18 11.10 4.28
N ARG A 106 -17.23 11.38 2.98
CA ARG A 106 -17.02 10.38 1.93
C ARG A 106 -15.63 9.73 2.01
N ILE A 107 -14.57 10.53 2.17
CA ILE A 107 -13.20 10.03 2.28
C ILE A 107 -13.07 9.13 3.51
N ASN A 108 -13.56 9.57 4.67
CA ASN A 108 -13.50 8.77 5.90
C ASN A 108 -14.23 7.43 5.77
N LYS A 109 -15.45 7.42 5.19
CA LYS A 109 -16.21 6.19 4.93
C LYS A 109 -15.46 5.26 3.96
N MET A 110 -14.84 5.81 2.92
CA MET A 110 -14.02 5.06 1.98
C MET A 110 -12.80 4.45 2.67
N LEU A 111 -12.06 5.23 3.47
CA LEU A 111 -10.88 4.78 4.19
C LEU A 111 -11.25 3.69 5.21
N ASN A 112 -12.35 3.84 5.93
CA ASN A 112 -12.82 2.83 6.88
C ASN A 112 -13.12 1.49 6.18
N ARG A 113 -13.85 1.53 5.06
CA ARG A 113 -14.11 0.33 4.23
C ARG A 113 -12.82 -0.34 3.75
N LYS A 114 -11.84 0.44 3.29
CA LYS A 114 -10.53 -0.08 2.86
C LYS A 114 -9.75 -0.71 4.01
N LYS A 115 -9.68 -0.02 5.17
CA LYS A 115 -9.01 -0.53 6.38
C LYS A 115 -9.66 -1.83 6.85
N PHE A 116 -10.99 -1.87 6.91
CA PHE A 116 -11.75 -3.04 7.29
C PHE A 116 -11.47 -4.23 6.36
N ALA A 117 -11.58 -4.03 5.04
CA ALA A 117 -11.30 -5.08 4.07
C ALA A 117 -9.86 -5.63 4.19
N ALA A 118 -8.88 -4.76 4.42
CA ALA A 118 -7.48 -5.18 4.62
C ALA A 118 -7.30 -6.01 5.90
N VAL A 119 -7.92 -5.60 7.01
CA VAL A 119 -7.85 -6.35 8.28
C VAL A 119 -8.55 -7.70 8.17
N VAL A 120 -9.75 -7.74 7.58
CA VAL A 120 -10.49 -8.99 7.35
C VAL A 120 -9.71 -9.93 6.45
N GLY A 121 -9.16 -9.43 5.34
CA GLY A 121 -8.32 -10.23 4.44
C GLY A 121 -7.11 -10.85 5.14
N LYS A 122 -6.42 -10.10 6.02
CA LYS A 122 -5.31 -10.63 6.83
C LYS A 122 -5.75 -11.75 7.77
N LYS A 123 -6.90 -11.58 8.44
CA LYS A 123 -7.45 -12.60 9.35
C LYS A 123 -7.83 -13.87 8.61
N ILE A 124 -8.50 -13.76 7.45
CA ILE A 124 -8.86 -14.90 6.62
C ILE A 124 -7.60 -15.62 6.12
N ALA A 125 -6.61 -14.88 5.64
CA ALA A 125 -5.34 -15.45 5.20
C ALA A 125 -4.65 -16.25 6.32
N LEU A 126 -4.68 -15.75 7.55
CA LEU A 126 -4.15 -16.46 8.72
C LEU A 126 -4.92 -17.76 8.99
N VAL A 127 -6.25 -17.72 8.99
CA VAL A 127 -7.10 -18.91 9.20
C VAL A 127 -6.84 -19.96 8.11
N LEU A 128 -6.74 -19.54 6.84
CA LEU A 128 -6.40 -20.45 5.73
C LEU A 128 -5.01 -21.07 5.90
N GLN A 129 -4.05 -20.30 6.40
CA GLN A 129 -2.70 -20.81 6.70
C GLN A 129 -2.70 -21.82 7.86
N MET A 130 -3.49 -21.60 8.91
CA MET A 130 -3.65 -22.55 10.02
C MET A 130 -4.31 -23.85 9.55
N LYS A 131 -5.42 -23.73 8.81
CA LYS A 131 -6.11 -24.86 8.19
C LYS A 131 -5.16 -25.69 7.32
N HIS A 132 -4.33 -25.05 6.50
CA HIS A 132 -3.35 -25.74 5.66
C HIS A 132 -2.27 -26.49 6.47
N ARG A 133 -1.95 -26.02 7.67
CA ARG A 133 -1.01 -26.67 8.60
C ARG A 133 -1.65 -27.80 9.42
N GLY A 134 -2.97 -27.98 9.35
CA GLY A 134 -3.71 -28.96 10.14
C GLY A 134 -3.94 -28.55 11.59
N ILE A 135 -3.95 -27.25 11.88
CA ILE A 135 -4.33 -26.63 13.17
C ILE A 135 -5.69 -25.97 12.99
#